data_AF-A0AAU1PQR7-F1
#
_entry.id   AF-A0AAU1PQR7-F1
#
_cell.length_a   1.000
_cell.length_b   1.000
_cell.length_c   1.000
_cell.angle_alpha   90.00
_cell.angle_beta   90.00
_cell.angle_gamma   90.00
#
_symmetry.space_group_name_H-M   'P 1'
#
loop_
_entity.id
_entity.type
_entity.pdbx_description
1 polymer ?
#
loop_
_entity_poly.entity_id
_entity_poly.type
_entity_poly.pdbx_seq_one_letter_code
_entity_poly.pdbx_strand_id
1 'polypeptide(L)'
;MALLSGCTLGAHSDVTATDPAVDASAPPPVGSIEHPRPVECLDGMTYPTVTSHGSPNGTTSGAVTGHAPATGAPSGQGPTRRATGNPVPGPSSVPTAGPDDVTVGPLIWKGLRTLADGNQSAHGGRNSDGWHYRIITQVRPGAVVTVTVGAQQRARAGLEFGGGYGTAPAPAVTFHGCPAATTAFPGGFFVAGDGRACVPLDVRVGDGPTRHVVISFFNGRCPA
;
A
#
# COMPACT_ATOMS: atom_id res chain seq x y z
N MET A 1 -25.53 -52.09 60.86
CA MET A 1 -25.87 -50.70 61.24
C MET A 1 -25.67 -49.84 59.99
N ALA A 2 -26.72 -49.49 59.25
CA ALA A 2 -27.67 -48.39 59.48
C ALA A 2 -27.26 -47.10 58.75
N LEU A 3 -27.91 -46.91 57.57
CA LEU A 3 -28.40 -45.71 56.86
C LEU A 3 -27.84 -44.29 57.14
N LEU A 4 -27.66 -43.53 56.05
CA LEU A 4 -28.23 -42.18 55.73
C LEU A 4 -27.57 -41.69 54.40
N SER A 5 -28.18 -41.75 53.22
CA SER A 5 -29.22 -40.89 52.62
C SER A 5 -28.98 -39.37 52.76
N GLY A 6 -28.73 -38.71 51.62
CA GLY A 6 -28.78 -37.26 51.45
C GLY A 6 -28.81 -36.88 49.96
N CYS A 7 -30.00 -36.55 49.46
CA CYS A 7 -30.22 -35.96 48.13
C CYS A 7 -30.14 -34.43 48.23
N THR A 8 -29.58 -33.75 47.22
CA THR A 8 -29.95 -32.36 46.90
C THR A 8 -30.16 -32.21 45.40
N LEU A 9 -31.36 -31.76 45.05
CA LEU A 9 -31.80 -31.32 43.74
C LEU A 9 -31.05 -30.06 43.26
N GLY A 10 -30.86 -29.97 41.94
CA GLY A 10 -31.26 -28.78 41.17
C GLY A 10 -30.21 -27.69 40.95
N ALA A 11 -29.72 -27.60 39.71
CA ALA A 11 -29.87 -26.41 38.87
C ALA A 11 -29.38 -26.73 37.46
N HIS A 12 -30.29 -26.65 36.49
CA HIS A 12 -29.93 -26.50 35.08
C HIS A 12 -29.26 -25.15 34.93
N SER A 13 -27.98 -25.12 34.58
CA SER A 13 -27.39 -23.92 33.98
C SER A 13 -27.58 -24.06 32.47
N ASP A 14 -28.63 -23.40 31.98
CA ASP A 14 -28.70 -22.94 30.61
C ASP A 14 -27.35 -22.28 30.29
N VAL A 15 -26.59 -22.89 29.39
CA VAL A 15 -25.48 -22.23 28.75
C VAL A 15 -26.12 -21.24 27.79
N THR A 16 -26.44 -20.06 28.31
CA THR A 16 -26.69 -18.87 27.50
C THR A 16 -25.47 -18.72 26.60
N ALA A 17 -25.67 -18.93 25.31
CA ALA A 17 -24.69 -18.60 24.30
C ALA A 17 -24.34 -17.13 24.48
N THR A 18 -23.18 -16.88 25.07
CA THR A 18 -22.57 -15.55 25.08
C THR A 18 -22.31 -15.22 23.61
N ASP A 19 -23.07 -14.26 23.09
CA ASP A 19 -22.77 -13.59 21.82
C ASP A 19 -21.26 -13.34 21.75
N PRO A 20 -20.57 -13.69 20.63
CA PRO A 20 -19.19 -13.29 20.48
C PRO A 20 -19.16 -11.77 20.58
N ALA A 21 -18.44 -11.27 21.58
CA ALA A 21 -18.19 -9.85 21.76
C ALA A 21 -17.80 -9.28 20.40
N VAL A 22 -18.58 -8.31 19.93
CA VAL A 22 -18.19 -7.45 18.82
C VAL A 22 -16.84 -6.89 19.24
N ASP A 23 -15.78 -7.35 18.59
CA ASP A 23 -14.40 -6.95 18.84
C ASP A 23 -14.31 -5.46 18.50
N ALA A 24 -14.62 -4.63 19.50
CA ALA A 24 -14.54 -3.20 19.40
C ALA A 24 -13.06 -2.88 19.17
N SER A 25 -12.75 -2.54 17.92
CA SER A 25 -11.39 -2.27 17.46
C SER A 25 -10.67 -1.39 18.48
N ALA A 26 -9.51 -1.85 18.96
CA ALA A 26 -8.66 -1.06 19.83
C ALA A 26 -8.41 0.32 19.21
N PRO A 27 -8.41 1.40 20.00
CA PRO A 27 -8.16 2.74 19.48
C PRO A 27 -6.79 2.79 18.77
N PRO A 28 -6.65 3.62 17.72
CA PRO A 28 -5.39 3.72 16.99
C PRO A 28 -4.26 4.16 17.94
N PRO A 29 -3.02 3.69 17.73
CA PRO A 29 -1.91 4.08 18.58
C PRO A 29 -1.66 5.60 18.54
N VAL A 30 -1.16 6.17 19.63
CA VAL A 30 -0.76 7.59 19.67
C VAL A 30 0.27 7.87 18.57
N GLY A 31 0.10 8.97 17.84
CA GLY A 31 0.93 9.34 16.70
C GLY A 31 0.49 8.72 15.36
N SER A 32 -0.62 7.97 15.34
CA SER A 32 -1.25 7.56 14.08
C SER A 32 -1.63 8.77 13.23
N ILE A 33 -1.44 8.65 11.93
CA ILE A 33 -1.81 9.69 10.98
C ILE A 33 -2.88 9.20 10.02
N GLU A 34 -3.81 10.08 9.68
CA GLU A 34 -4.69 9.90 8.54
C GLU A 34 -4.01 10.55 7.35
N HIS A 35 -3.69 9.78 6.31
CA HIS A 35 -3.15 10.40 5.11
C HIS A 35 -4.26 11.27 4.52
N PRO A 36 -4.00 12.56 4.23
CA PRO A 36 -5.03 13.42 3.67
C PRO A 36 -5.61 12.76 2.42
N ARG A 37 -6.94 12.79 2.33
CA ARG A 37 -7.65 12.34 1.13
C ARG A 37 -7.03 13.06 -0.07
N PRO A 38 -6.71 12.37 -1.16
CA PRO A 38 -6.22 13.03 -2.36
C PRO A 38 -7.20 14.14 -2.75
N VAL A 39 -6.73 15.39 -2.71
CA VAL A 39 -7.55 16.57 -3.01
C VAL A 39 -7.96 16.55 -4.49
N GLU A 40 -7.14 15.94 -5.33
CA GLU A 40 -7.40 15.69 -6.73
C GLU A 40 -7.43 14.18 -6.97
N CYS A 41 -8.59 13.56 -6.74
CA CYS A 41 -8.91 12.28 -7.35
C CYS A 41 -9.19 12.51 -8.83
N LEU A 42 -8.15 12.79 -9.61
CA LEU A 42 -8.25 12.86 -11.06
C LEU A 42 -8.62 11.46 -11.57
N ASP A 43 -9.76 11.37 -12.24
CA ASP A 43 -10.14 10.18 -12.98
C ASP A 43 -9.03 9.86 -13.99
N GLY A 44 -8.37 8.71 -13.81
CA GLY A 44 -7.52 8.14 -14.85
C GLY A 44 -6.06 8.59 -14.94
N MET A 45 -5.43 9.13 -13.89
CA MET A 45 -3.97 9.24 -13.90
C MET A 45 -3.29 7.87 -13.68
N THR A 46 -2.95 7.22 -14.79
CA THR A 46 -1.90 6.20 -14.83
C THR A 46 -0.58 6.84 -14.41
N TYR A 47 -0.11 6.54 -13.20
CA TYR A 47 1.29 6.79 -12.86
C TYR A 47 2.15 5.99 -13.84
N PRO A 48 3.21 6.57 -14.43
CA PRO A 48 4.11 5.80 -15.27
C PRO A 48 4.67 4.66 -14.44
N THR A 49 4.47 3.43 -14.94
CA THR A 49 5.19 2.25 -14.47
C THR A 49 6.67 2.60 -14.50
N VAL A 50 7.28 2.77 -13.31
CA VAL A 50 8.74 2.88 -13.20
C VAL A 50 9.28 1.51 -13.61
N THR A 51 9.47 1.36 -14.90
CA THR A 51 10.17 0.25 -15.49
C THR A 51 11.62 0.51 -15.11
N SER A 52 12.13 -0.27 -14.16
CA SER A 52 13.54 -0.26 -13.80
C SER A 52 14.33 -0.66 -15.05
N HIS A 53 14.71 0.34 -15.85
CA HIS A 53 15.59 0.16 -16.99
C HIS A 53 17.02 0.22 -16.45
N GLY A 54 17.70 -0.91 -16.50
CA GLY A 54 19.16 -0.93 -16.44
C GLY A 54 19.72 0.07 -17.45
N SER A 55 20.71 0.83 -16.99
CA SER A 55 21.53 1.67 -17.86
C SER A 55 22.09 0.85 -19.02
N PRO A 56 22.20 1.48 -20.19
CA PRO A 56 23.52 1.53 -20.80
C PRO A 56 23.92 2.94 -21.25
N ASN A 57 25.19 3.25 -21.00
CA ASN A 57 25.96 4.32 -21.64
C ASN A 57 25.73 4.38 -23.15
N GLY A 58 25.67 5.59 -23.71
CA GLY A 58 25.67 5.78 -25.17
C GLY A 58 25.61 7.23 -25.62
N THR A 59 26.75 7.91 -25.56
CA THR A 59 27.26 8.97 -26.45
C THR A 59 26.27 9.73 -27.34
N THR A 60 26.02 11.01 -27.03
CA THR A 60 25.40 11.98 -27.95
C THR A 60 26.47 12.67 -28.81
N SER A 61 26.30 12.60 -30.13
CA SER A 61 26.93 13.51 -31.09
C SER A 61 25.98 13.71 -32.27
N GLY A 62 25.87 14.95 -32.75
CA GLY A 62 25.24 15.27 -34.05
C GLY A 62 24.16 16.34 -34.00
N ALA A 63 24.56 17.56 -34.31
CA ALA A 63 23.70 18.71 -34.64
C ALA A 63 23.00 18.55 -36.00
N VAL A 64 21.99 19.40 -36.28
CA VAL A 64 21.91 20.36 -37.41
C VAL A 64 20.44 20.73 -37.76
N THR A 65 20.19 22.05 -37.84
CA THR A 65 19.14 22.90 -38.47
C THR A 65 18.09 22.21 -39.38
N GLY A 66 16.78 22.55 -39.41
CA GLY A 66 16.12 23.86 -39.49
C GLY A 66 15.46 24.03 -40.88
N HIS A 67 14.16 24.39 -40.95
CA HIS A 67 13.38 25.10 -42.01
C HIS A 67 11.94 24.57 -42.21
N ALA A 68 10.97 25.49 -42.10
CA ALA A 68 9.65 25.51 -42.76
C ALA A 68 9.64 26.77 -43.69
N PRO A 69 8.67 27.03 -44.63
CA PRO A 69 7.24 26.67 -44.62
C PRO A 69 6.54 26.47 -46.01
N ALA A 70 5.20 26.35 -45.97
CA ALA A 70 4.19 26.94 -46.90
C ALA A 70 3.26 26.01 -47.74
N THR A 71 1.97 26.06 -47.34
CA THR A 71 0.74 26.35 -48.12
C THR A 71 0.31 25.48 -49.33
N GLY A 72 -0.90 24.90 -49.23
CA GLY A 72 -1.71 24.49 -50.39
C GLY A 72 -3.05 23.81 -50.01
N ALA A 73 -4.17 24.47 -50.29
CA ALA A 73 -5.53 23.90 -50.40
C ALA A 73 -6.11 24.42 -51.73
N PRO A 74 -6.93 23.67 -52.51
CA PRO A 74 -8.37 23.56 -52.18
C PRO A 74 -9.11 22.24 -52.59
N SER A 75 -10.20 21.98 -51.84
CA SER A 75 -11.55 21.50 -52.22
C SER A 75 -11.83 20.28 -53.13
N GLY A 76 -12.61 19.32 -52.60
CA GLY A 76 -13.59 18.55 -53.39
C GLY A 76 -14.12 17.22 -52.82
N GLN A 77 -15.39 17.22 -52.37
CA GLN A 77 -16.40 16.12 -52.39
C GLN A 77 -16.50 15.08 -51.24
N GLY A 78 -17.51 15.29 -50.37
CA GLY A 78 -18.65 14.37 -50.10
C GLY A 78 -18.45 13.08 -49.24
N PRO A 79 -19.45 12.64 -48.46
CA PRO A 79 -19.22 12.04 -47.16
C PRO A 79 -19.29 10.50 -47.15
N THR A 80 -18.27 9.83 -46.61
CA THR A 80 -18.44 8.52 -45.97
C THR A 80 -18.01 8.64 -44.52
N ARG A 81 -18.99 8.48 -43.63
CA ARG A 81 -18.85 8.48 -42.18
C ARG A 81 -17.98 7.29 -41.76
N ARG A 82 -16.66 7.44 -41.85
CA ARG A 82 -15.70 6.54 -41.22
C ARG A 82 -15.53 7.03 -39.78
N ALA A 83 -16.12 6.30 -38.85
CA ALA A 83 -15.93 6.53 -37.43
C ALA A 83 -14.43 6.51 -37.13
N THR A 84 -13.85 7.69 -36.94
CA THR A 84 -12.63 7.90 -36.17
C THR A 84 -12.98 7.68 -34.70
N GLY A 85 -13.24 6.42 -34.35
CA GLY A 85 -13.22 5.98 -32.97
C GLY A 85 -11.80 5.56 -32.64
N ASN A 86 -10.97 6.50 -32.18
CA ASN A 86 -9.91 6.09 -31.27
C ASN A 86 -10.59 5.29 -30.16
N PRO A 87 -10.08 4.10 -29.77
CA PRO A 87 -10.68 3.36 -28.66
C PRO A 87 -10.71 4.30 -27.46
N VAL A 88 -11.92 4.62 -27.00
CA VAL A 88 -12.10 5.26 -25.70
C VAL A 88 -11.47 4.30 -24.70
N PRO A 89 -10.44 4.71 -23.94
CA PRO A 89 -9.92 3.86 -22.87
C PRO A 89 -11.09 3.55 -21.93
N GLY A 90 -11.41 2.26 -21.79
CA GLY A 90 -12.43 1.82 -20.86
C GLY A 90 -12.08 2.23 -19.42
N PRO A 91 -13.07 2.25 -18.51
CA PRO A 91 -12.88 2.73 -17.15
C PRO A 91 -11.86 1.87 -16.40
N SER A 92 -10.92 2.56 -15.74
CA SER A 92 -10.11 2.10 -14.60
C SER A 92 -9.49 0.71 -14.72
N SER A 93 -8.27 0.66 -15.26
CA SER A 93 -7.40 -0.50 -15.09
C SER A 93 -7.16 -0.75 -13.59
N VAL A 94 -7.73 -1.83 -13.06
CA VAL A 94 -7.43 -2.31 -11.71
C VAL A 94 -5.95 -2.68 -11.68
N PRO A 95 -5.14 -2.17 -10.74
CA PRO A 95 -3.73 -2.52 -10.64
C PRO A 95 -3.64 -4.01 -10.40
N THR A 96 -2.90 -4.67 -11.28
CA THR A 96 -2.52 -6.06 -11.07
C THR A 96 -1.23 -6.06 -10.27
N ALA A 97 -1.22 -6.82 -9.18
CA ALA A 97 -0.02 -7.05 -8.40
C ALA A 97 1.01 -7.78 -9.27
N GLY A 98 2.22 -7.25 -9.34
CA GLY A 98 3.36 -7.92 -9.94
C GLY A 98 3.91 -9.02 -9.03
N PRO A 99 4.84 -9.84 -9.53
CA PRO A 99 5.42 -10.96 -8.78
C PRO A 99 6.15 -10.51 -7.51
N ASP A 100 6.70 -9.30 -7.51
CA ASP A 100 7.46 -8.73 -6.39
C ASP A 100 6.61 -7.91 -5.41
N ASP A 101 5.31 -7.80 -5.65
CA ASP A 101 4.42 -7.03 -4.80
C ASP A 101 3.92 -7.85 -3.61
N VAL A 102 3.60 -7.16 -2.51
CA VAL A 102 2.84 -7.72 -1.39
C VAL A 102 1.44 -7.14 -1.45
N THR A 103 0.42 -8.01 -1.46
CA THR A 103 -0.99 -7.61 -1.53
C THR A 103 -1.74 -8.11 -0.31
N VAL A 104 -2.48 -7.22 0.36
CA VAL A 104 -3.35 -7.54 1.50
C VAL A 104 -4.71 -6.90 1.26
N GLY A 105 -5.65 -7.68 0.74
CA GLY A 105 -6.96 -7.16 0.36
C GLY A 105 -6.83 -6.08 -0.73
N PRO A 106 -7.36 -4.85 -0.54
CA PRO A 106 -7.27 -3.76 -1.50
C PRO A 106 -5.94 -3.00 -1.47
N LEU A 107 -5.03 -3.34 -0.55
CA LEU A 107 -3.72 -2.72 -0.39
C LEU A 107 -2.66 -3.49 -1.18
N ILE A 108 -1.81 -2.76 -1.91
CA ILE A 108 -0.65 -3.31 -2.63
C ILE A 108 0.58 -2.48 -2.27
N TRP A 109 1.65 -3.12 -1.81
CA TRP A 109 2.97 -2.51 -1.72
C TRP A 109 3.83 -2.97 -2.89
N LYS A 110 4.23 -2.01 -3.74
CA LYS A 110 4.96 -2.29 -4.99
C LYS A 110 6.39 -2.70 -4.73
N GLY A 111 6.80 -3.88 -5.20
CA GLY A 111 8.16 -4.40 -5.08
C GLY A 111 8.60 -4.77 -3.66
N LEU A 112 7.68 -4.81 -2.69
CA LEU A 112 8.04 -5.00 -1.28
C LEU A 112 8.74 -6.34 -1.00
N ARG A 113 8.48 -7.38 -1.80
CA ARG A 113 9.14 -8.69 -1.61
C ARG A 113 10.65 -8.63 -1.86
N THR A 114 11.11 -7.68 -2.70
CA THR A 114 12.54 -7.51 -3.00
C THR A 114 13.36 -7.08 -1.78
N LEU A 115 12.71 -6.53 -0.74
CA LEU A 115 13.39 -6.12 0.49
C LEU A 115 13.91 -7.30 1.31
N ALA A 116 13.38 -8.51 1.16
CA ALA A 116 13.78 -9.64 2.00
C ALA A 116 15.26 -10.02 1.81
N ASP A 117 15.71 -10.02 0.55
CA ASP A 117 17.04 -10.50 0.12
C ASP A 117 17.83 -9.47 -0.71
N GLY A 118 17.29 -8.27 -0.88
CA GLY A 118 17.86 -7.23 -1.74
C GLY A 118 19.06 -6.48 -1.14
N ASN A 119 19.48 -5.41 -1.83
CA ASN A 119 20.51 -4.49 -1.33
C ASN A 119 19.88 -3.26 -0.67
N GLN A 120 20.08 -3.08 0.64
CA GLN A 120 19.54 -1.96 1.43
C GLN A 120 19.73 -0.59 0.76
N SER A 121 20.93 -0.32 0.21
CA SER A 121 21.25 0.98 -0.41
C SER A 121 20.56 1.23 -1.75
N ALA A 122 20.01 0.19 -2.39
CA ALA A 122 19.21 0.34 -3.60
C ALA A 122 17.74 0.71 -3.31
N HIS A 123 17.27 0.50 -2.09
CA HIS A 123 15.86 0.68 -1.71
C HIS A 123 15.62 1.86 -0.77
N GLY A 124 16.67 2.44 -0.18
CA GLY A 124 16.51 3.48 0.82
C GLY A 124 17.78 4.28 1.11
N GLY A 125 17.61 5.28 1.97
CA GLY A 125 18.70 6.07 2.54
C GLY A 125 18.85 5.78 4.02
N ARG A 126 20.05 5.99 4.55
CA ARG A 126 20.36 5.86 5.98
C ARG A 126 20.69 7.24 6.57
N ASN A 127 20.21 7.52 7.77
CA ASN A 127 20.64 8.64 8.60
C ASN A 127 21.14 8.13 9.97
N SER A 128 21.25 9.02 10.97
CA SER A 128 21.64 8.67 12.34
C SER A 128 20.66 7.73 13.03
N ASP A 129 19.38 7.78 12.68
CA ASP A 129 18.30 7.14 13.40
C ASP A 129 17.98 5.75 12.83
N GLY A 130 18.24 5.54 11.55
CA GLY A 130 18.06 4.25 10.89
C GLY A 130 18.00 4.34 9.38
N TRP A 131 17.28 3.38 8.80
CA TRP A 131 17.05 3.26 7.38
C TRP A 131 15.64 3.68 7.00
N HIS A 132 15.53 4.32 5.84
CA HIS A 132 14.31 4.86 5.27
C HIS A 132 14.10 4.24 3.89
N TYR A 133 13.26 3.20 3.83
CA TYR A 133 13.02 2.42 2.62
C TYR A 133 11.86 2.98 1.82
N ARG A 134 12.11 3.37 0.57
CA ARG A 134 11.09 3.88 -0.35
C ARG A 134 10.15 2.77 -0.75
N ILE A 135 8.86 3.05 -0.71
CA ILE A 135 7.83 2.16 -1.24
C ILE A 135 6.72 2.97 -1.88
N ILE A 136 6.10 2.41 -2.92
CA ILE A 136 4.82 2.90 -3.42
C ILE A 136 3.74 2.00 -2.85
N THR A 137 2.86 2.59 -2.05
CA THR A 137 1.64 1.93 -1.57
C THR A 137 0.51 2.29 -2.51
N GLN A 138 -0.25 1.30 -2.97
CA GLN A 138 -1.44 1.50 -3.78
C GLN A 138 -2.67 0.99 -3.04
N VAL A 139 -3.76 1.76 -3.09
CA VAL A 139 -5.06 1.39 -2.56
C VAL A 139 -6.07 1.37 -3.69
N ARG A 140 -6.80 0.26 -3.81
CA ARG A 140 -7.85 0.09 -4.82
C ARG A 140 -8.98 1.13 -4.65
N PRO A 141 -9.75 1.39 -5.73
CA PRO A 141 -10.80 2.39 -5.70
C PRO A 141 -11.79 2.21 -4.55
N GLY A 142 -12.12 3.30 -3.86
CA GLY A 142 -13.11 3.37 -2.79
C GLY A 142 -12.72 2.68 -1.47
N ALA A 143 -11.55 2.04 -1.39
CA ALA A 143 -11.14 1.36 -0.17
C ALA A 143 -10.54 2.33 0.86
N VAL A 144 -10.82 2.07 2.13
CA VAL A 144 -10.13 2.68 3.27
C VAL A 144 -9.32 1.58 3.96
N VAL A 145 -8.02 1.80 4.11
CA VAL A 145 -7.11 0.81 4.69
C VAL A 145 -6.28 1.45 5.78
N THR A 146 -6.32 0.86 6.97
CA THR A 146 -5.40 1.20 8.06
C THR A 146 -4.28 0.17 8.11
N VAL A 147 -3.04 0.64 8.05
CA VAL A 147 -1.83 -0.16 8.28
C VAL A 147 -1.26 0.27 9.62
N THR A 148 -1.01 -0.69 10.50
CA THR A 148 -0.44 -0.46 11.83
C THR A 148 0.80 -1.31 11.99
N VAL A 149 1.90 -0.74 12.50
CA VAL A 149 3.06 -1.50 12.95
C VAL A 149 2.68 -2.27 14.21
N GLY A 150 2.98 -3.57 14.24
CA GLY A 150 2.72 -4.42 15.39
C GLY A 150 3.36 -3.84 16.66
N ALA A 151 2.65 -3.91 17.79
CA ALA A 151 2.97 -3.15 19.00
C ALA A 151 4.43 -3.31 19.46
N GLN A 152 4.99 -4.51 19.38
CA GLN A 152 6.36 -4.82 19.77
C GLN A 152 7.43 -4.12 18.91
N GLN A 153 7.11 -3.74 17.67
CA GLN A 153 8.06 -3.11 16.74
C GLN A 153 7.90 -1.59 16.62
N ARG A 154 6.88 -0.96 17.23
CA ARG A 154 6.63 0.49 17.09
C ARG A 154 7.79 1.37 17.59
N ALA A 155 8.62 0.87 18.49
CA ALA A 155 9.83 1.58 18.95
C ALA A 155 11.01 1.48 17.96
N ARG A 156 10.96 0.56 16.99
CA ARG A 156 12.04 0.30 16.02
C ARG A 156 11.62 0.51 14.58
N ALA A 157 10.33 0.54 14.28
CA ALA A 157 9.81 0.66 12.93
C ALA A 157 8.60 1.59 12.89
N GLY A 158 8.45 2.28 11.76
CA GLY A 158 7.35 3.21 11.53
C GLY A 158 7.06 3.42 10.06
N LEU A 159 5.96 4.12 9.80
CA LEU A 159 5.40 4.39 8.49
C LEU A 159 5.62 5.86 8.13
N GLU A 160 6.23 6.12 6.98
CA GLU A 160 6.61 7.45 6.54
C GLU A 160 5.71 7.88 5.36
N PHE A 161 4.44 8.14 5.65
CA PHE A 161 3.43 8.54 4.66
C PHE A 161 2.69 9.79 5.14
N GLY A 162 3.32 10.96 5.03
CA GLY A 162 2.74 12.20 5.55
C GLY A 162 3.47 13.49 5.19
N GLY A 163 4.47 13.44 4.30
CA GLY A 163 5.23 14.60 3.83
C GLY A 163 6.73 14.37 3.90
N GLY A 164 7.39 14.30 2.74
CA GLY A 164 8.84 14.36 2.57
C GLY A 164 9.69 13.35 3.37
N TYR A 165 11.00 13.39 3.12
CA TYR A 165 11.99 12.71 3.95
C TYR A 165 12.13 13.45 5.29
N GLY A 166 12.17 12.73 6.42
CA GLY A 166 12.47 13.32 7.73
C GLY A 166 11.27 13.68 8.62
N THR A 167 10.04 13.33 8.21
CA THR A 167 8.89 13.37 9.13
C THR A 167 8.95 12.20 10.10
N ALA A 168 8.55 12.43 11.36
CA ALA A 168 8.55 11.40 12.38
C ALA A 168 7.75 10.17 11.92
N PRO A 169 8.34 8.96 11.94
CA PRO A 169 7.65 7.75 11.51
C PRO A 169 6.40 7.48 12.35
N ALA A 170 5.26 7.29 11.69
CA ALA A 170 3.99 7.03 12.36
C ALA A 170 3.85 5.53 12.69
N PRO A 171 3.27 5.16 13.85
CA PRO A 171 3.01 3.75 14.18
C PRO A 171 1.82 3.18 13.40
N ALA A 172 0.94 4.02 12.85
CA ALA A 172 -0.14 3.61 11.96
C ALA A 172 -0.48 4.71 10.95
N VAL A 173 -0.94 4.30 9.76
CA VAL A 173 -1.42 5.18 8.70
C VAL A 173 -2.75 4.66 8.18
N THR A 174 -3.73 5.55 8.06
CA THR A 174 -4.97 5.26 7.32
C THR A 174 -4.91 5.89 5.93
N PHE A 175 -5.10 5.07 4.91
CA PHE A 175 -5.14 5.45 3.50
C PHE A 175 -6.57 5.48 2.99
N HIS A 176 -6.90 6.51 2.22
CA HIS A 176 -8.19 6.67 1.57
C HIS A 176 -8.03 6.61 0.05
N GLY A 177 -8.42 5.49 -0.55
CA GLY A 177 -8.46 5.35 -2.00
C GLY A 177 -9.51 6.26 -2.63
N CYS A 178 -9.20 6.79 -3.81
CA CYS A 178 -10.13 7.56 -4.63
C CYS A 178 -11.32 6.68 -5.04
N PRO A 179 -12.55 7.21 -5.16
CA PRO A 179 -13.74 6.39 -5.44
C PRO A 179 -13.68 5.59 -6.74
N ALA A 180 -13.10 6.16 -7.80
CA ALA A 180 -13.11 5.58 -9.15
C ALA A 180 -11.72 5.16 -9.66
N ALA A 181 -10.65 5.48 -8.93
CA ALA A 181 -9.28 5.26 -9.38
C ALA A 181 -8.42 4.67 -8.26
N THR A 182 -7.38 3.93 -8.65
CA THR A 182 -6.36 3.51 -7.69
C THR A 182 -5.58 4.72 -7.24
N THR A 183 -5.35 4.82 -5.94
CA THR A 183 -4.53 5.89 -5.37
C THR A 183 -3.16 5.34 -5.02
N ALA A 184 -2.12 6.00 -5.52
CA ALA A 184 -0.74 5.75 -5.13
C ALA A 184 -0.33 6.73 -4.03
N PHE A 185 0.29 6.20 -2.99
CA PHE A 185 0.86 6.92 -1.87
C PHE A 185 2.37 6.64 -1.86
N PRO A 186 3.19 7.55 -2.41
CA PRO A 186 4.63 7.50 -2.24
C PRO A 186 4.97 7.73 -0.77
N GLY A 187 5.83 6.88 -0.22
CA GLY A 187 6.31 7.02 1.15
C GLY A 187 7.35 5.96 1.46
N GLY A 188 7.37 5.51 2.70
CA GLY A 188 8.35 4.53 3.10
C GLY A 188 8.11 3.87 4.44
N PHE A 189 9.04 3.00 4.76
CA PHE A 189 9.19 2.42 6.08
C PHE A 189 10.49 2.91 6.70
N PHE A 190 10.40 3.33 7.95
CA PHE A 190 11.56 3.53 8.81
C PHE A 190 11.87 2.23 9.54
N VAL A 191 13.15 1.86 9.62
CA VAL A 191 13.67 0.79 10.47
C VAL A 191 14.93 1.28 11.18
N ALA A 192 14.87 1.35 12.51
CA ALA A 192 15.95 1.84 13.36
C ALA A 192 17.20 0.95 13.30
N GLY A 193 18.35 1.54 13.60
CA GLY A 193 19.62 0.82 13.70
C GLY A 193 20.21 0.45 12.34
N ASP A 194 20.54 -0.82 12.16
CA ASP A 194 21.18 -1.32 10.92
C ASP A 194 20.21 -1.55 9.76
N GLY A 195 18.91 -1.30 9.99
CA GLY A 195 17.85 -1.37 8.98
C GLY A 195 17.27 -2.75 8.77
N ARG A 196 17.73 -3.76 9.52
CA ARG A 196 17.31 -5.15 9.36
C ARG A 196 16.29 -5.53 10.42
N ALA A 197 15.14 -6.03 9.98
CA ALA A 197 14.08 -6.45 10.89
C ALA A 197 13.02 -7.33 10.21
N CYS A 198 12.36 -8.15 11.02
CA CYS A 198 11.03 -8.67 10.72
C CYS A 198 10.01 -7.76 11.39
N VAL A 199 9.19 -7.07 10.60
CA VAL A 199 8.22 -6.10 11.10
C VAL A 199 6.81 -6.66 10.88
N PRO A 200 6.12 -7.08 11.95
CA PRO A 200 4.70 -7.41 11.88
C PRO A 200 3.89 -6.15 11.56
N LEU A 201 2.94 -6.29 10.64
CA LEU A 201 1.97 -5.28 10.28
C LEU A 201 0.57 -5.85 10.44
N ASP A 202 -0.30 -5.02 10.99
CA ASP A 202 -1.73 -5.25 11.10
C ASP A 202 -2.42 -4.40 10.02
N VAL A 203 -3.12 -5.06 9.11
CA VAL A 203 -3.84 -4.40 8.01
C VAL A 203 -5.33 -4.58 8.20
N ARG A 204 -6.06 -3.47 8.31
CA ARG A 204 -7.52 -3.46 8.46
C ARG A 204 -8.16 -2.69 7.30
N VAL A 205 -9.26 -3.23 6.77
CA VAL A 205 -10.02 -2.63 5.66
C VAL A 205 -11.37 -2.18 6.18
N GLY A 206 -11.64 -0.87 6.16
CA GLY A 206 -12.80 -0.30 6.86
C GLY A 206 -12.88 -0.82 8.30
N ASP A 207 -14.06 -1.28 8.72
CA ASP A 207 -14.27 -1.92 10.03
C ASP A 207 -14.21 -3.45 9.99
N GLY A 208 -13.60 -4.01 8.93
CA GLY A 208 -13.43 -5.45 8.77
C GLY A 208 -12.36 -6.05 9.70
N PRO A 209 -12.17 -7.38 9.64
CA PRO A 209 -11.18 -8.07 10.46
C PRO A 209 -9.75 -7.65 10.10
N THR A 210 -8.89 -7.59 11.12
CA THR A 210 -7.46 -7.36 10.97
C THR A 210 -6.77 -8.55 10.30
N ARG A 211 -5.89 -8.27 9.34
CA ARG A 211 -5.01 -9.24 8.70
C ARG A 211 -3.58 -8.99 9.15
N HIS A 212 -2.95 -10.02 9.71
CA HIS A 212 -1.57 -9.96 10.15
C HIS A 212 -0.64 -10.41 9.01
N VAL A 213 0.39 -9.61 8.74
CA VAL A 213 1.47 -9.96 7.81
C VAL A 213 2.80 -9.55 8.40
N VAL A 214 3.89 -10.24 8.04
CA VAL A 214 5.24 -9.87 8.46
C VAL A 214 6.05 -9.47 7.25
N ILE A 215 6.64 -8.28 7.29
CA ILE A 215 7.53 -7.77 6.24
C ILE A 215 8.97 -8.00 6.65
N SER A 216 9.76 -8.62 5.76
CA SER A 216 11.20 -8.76 5.94
C SER A 216 11.92 -7.56 5.34
N PHE A 217 12.56 -6.78 6.20
CA PHE A 217 13.51 -5.75 5.80
C PHE A 217 14.90 -6.37 5.89
N PHE A 218 15.37 -6.93 4.78
CA PHE A 218 16.73 -7.45 4.60
C PHE A 218 17.18 -8.43 5.67
N ASN A 219 16.23 -9.16 6.25
CA ASN A 219 16.45 -10.11 7.32
C ASN A 219 16.23 -11.56 6.85
N GLY A 220 16.13 -11.78 5.53
CA GLY A 220 15.82 -13.08 4.94
C GLY A 220 14.42 -13.54 5.32
N ARG A 221 14.29 -14.79 5.78
CA ARG A 221 12.99 -15.36 6.17
C ARG A 221 12.55 -14.88 7.54
N CYS A 222 11.32 -14.38 7.62
CA CYS A 222 10.67 -14.01 8.87
C CYS A 222 9.69 -15.08 9.35
N PRO A 223 9.48 -15.21 10.67
CA PRO A 223 8.43 -16.06 11.21
C PRO A 223 7.06 -15.53 10.78
N ALA A 224 6.15 -16.45 10.42
CA ALA A 224 4.78 -16.17 10.01
C ALA A 224 3.81 -16.36 11.18
#